data_AF-G9WYY0-F1
#
_entry.id   AF-G9WYY0-F1
#
_cell.length_a   1.000
_cell.length_b   1.000
_cell.length_c   1.000
_cell.angle_alpha   90.00
_cell.angle_beta   90.00
_cell.angle_gamma   90.00
#
_symmetry.space_group_name_H-M   'P 1'
#
loop_
_entity.id
_entity.type
_entity.pdbx_description
1 polymer ?
#
loop_
_entity_poly.entity_id
_entity_poly.type
_entity_poly.pdbx_seq_one_letter_code
_entity_poly.pdbx_strand_id
1 'polypeptide(L)'
;MEDVITEIGMSRGGVYHHYASTNEMLKDLMLDGNDYRNSLINEYLENNRGKDKYQKMGDILVDKSLADTDLMRLYTLLLQAKKYNEDLEKLYQELKLNTTNELSLIAKQLGIKADIFGDGFLVNYINGLILSSEILGARKSYSEHKRYIKETMINYIVDVEKKN
;
A
#
# COMPACT_ATOMS: atom_id res chain seq x y z
N MET A 1 10.73 -20.20 8.17
CA MET A 1 11.71 -19.74 9.19
C MET A 1 13.06 -20.38 8.93
N GLU A 2 13.18 -21.72 8.94
CA GLU A 2 14.47 -22.40 8.68
C GLU A 2 15.11 -22.03 7.34
N ASP A 3 14.33 -21.88 6.27
CA ASP A 3 14.84 -21.42 4.97
C ASP A 3 15.42 -20.00 5.07
N VAL A 4 14.75 -19.10 5.79
CA VAL A 4 15.22 -17.73 6.03
C VAL A 4 16.52 -17.76 6.84
N ILE A 5 16.58 -18.53 7.92
CA ILE A 5 17.78 -18.68 8.77
C ILE A 5 18.97 -19.17 7.93
N THR A 6 18.72 -20.14 7.06
CA THR A 6 19.74 -20.72 6.17
C THR A 6 20.25 -19.67 5.18
N GLU A 7 19.35 -18.93 4.54
CA GLU A 7 19.69 -17.94 3.51
C GLU A 7 20.46 -16.74 4.09
N ILE A 8 20.06 -16.23 5.26
CA ILE A 8 20.72 -15.05 5.87
C ILE A 8 22.00 -15.40 6.64
N GLY A 9 22.31 -16.69 6.81
CA GLY A 9 23.53 -17.16 7.49
C GLY A 9 23.58 -16.86 9.00
N MET A 10 22.46 -16.48 9.63
CA MET A 10 22.39 -16.21 11.07
C MET A 10 22.16 -17.50 11.87
N SER A 11 22.54 -17.49 13.15
CA SER A 11 22.22 -18.62 14.03
C SER A 11 20.72 -18.70 14.30
N ARG A 12 20.19 -19.92 14.47
CA ARG A 12 18.78 -20.14 14.88
C ARG A 12 18.42 -19.31 16.11
N GLY A 13 19.25 -19.36 17.16
CA GLY A 13 19.01 -18.62 18.40
C GLY A 13 18.98 -17.10 18.18
N GLY A 14 19.81 -16.57 17.29
CA GLY A 14 19.82 -15.15 16.96
C GLY A 14 18.54 -14.71 16.22
N VAL A 15 18.05 -15.50 15.28
CA VAL A 15 16.83 -15.15 14.54
C VAL A 15 15.59 -15.28 15.41
N TYR A 16 15.46 -16.37 16.17
CA TYR A 16 14.35 -16.57 17.10
C TYR A 16 14.36 -15.58 18.27
N HIS A 17 15.48 -14.91 18.56
CA HIS A 17 15.53 -13.82 19.52
C HIS A 17 14.79 -12.57 19.03
N HIS A 18 14.82 -12.30 17.72
CA HIS A 18 14.17 -11.13 17.12
C HIS A 18 12.77 -11.42 16.61
N TYR A 19 12.52 -12.63 16.13
CA TYR A 19 11.27 -13.00 15.47
C TYR A 19 10.79 -14.37 15.92
N ALA A 20 9.60 -14.42 16.50
CA ALA A 20 8.93 -15.66 16.86
C ALA A 20 8.37 -16.39 15.62
N SER A 21 8.07 -15.66 14.54
CA SER A 21 7.52 -16.24 13.31
C SER A 21 7.89 -15.46 12.05
N THR A 22 7.71 -16.08 10.89
CA THR A 22 7.84 -15.40 9.59
C THR A 22 6.74 -14.37 9.35
N ASN A 23 5.61 -14.45 10.07
CA ASN A 23 4.55 -13.44 9.99
C ASN A 23 4.99 -12.13 10.67
N GLU A 24 5.74 -12.21 11.76
CA GLU A 24 6.35 -11.02 12.40
C GLU A 24 7.40 -10.39 11.49
N MET A 25 8.26 -11.19 10.88
CA MET A 25 9.22 -10.70 9.87
C MET A 25 8.50 -10.00 8.71
N LEU A 26 7.45 -10.63 8.17
CA LEU A 26 6.64 -10.07 7.10
C LEU A 26 6.01 -8.74 7.52
N LYS A 27 5.49 -8.66 8.74
CA LYS A 27 4.91 -7.44 9.30
C LYS A 27 5.93 -6.31 9.32
N ASP A 28 7.10 -6.53 9.93
CA ASP A 28 8.15 -5.52 10.04
C ASP A 28 8.59 -5.02 8.66
N LEU A 29 8.84 -5.93 7.71
CA LEU A 29 9.18 -5.56 6.34
C LEU A 29 8.11 -4.68 5.67
N MET A 30 6.83 -4.95 5.92
CA MET A 30 5.72 -4.16 5.37
C MET A 30 5.60 -2.78 6.03
N LEU A 31 5.86 -2.70 7.33
CA LEU A 31 5.87 -1.42 8.06
C LEU A 31 7.05 -0.55 7.62
N ASP A 32 8.25 -1.11 7.52
CA ASP A 32 9.43 -0.41 6.99
C ASP A 32 9.19 0.10 5.55
N GLY A 33 8.54 -0.73 4.72
CA GLY A 33 8.13 -0.33 3.37
C GLY A 33 7.15 0.86 3.36
N ASN A 34 6.23 0.91 4.33
CA ASN A 34 5.31 2.04 4.49
C ASN A 34 6.03 3.30 4.96
N ASP A 35 6.97 3.19 5.89
CA ASP A 35 7.78 4.32 6.36
C ASP A 35 8.62 4.92 5.23
N TYR A 36 9.28 4.07 4.44
CA TYR A 36 10.00 4.52 3.26
C TYR A 36 9.07 5.23 2.26
N ARG A 37 7.91 4.65 1.93
CA ARG A 37 6.90 5.29 1.07
C ARG A 37 6.46 6.66 1.62
N ASN A 38 6.24 6.78 2.94
CA ASN A 38 5.83 8.02 3.56
C ASN A 38 6.91 9.11 3.44
N SER A 39 8.19 8.74 3.51
CA SER A 39 9.30 9.67 3.26
C SER A 39 9.26 10.24 1.83
N LEU A 40 9.03 9.38 0.83
CA LEU A 40 8.90 9.80 -0.57
C LEU A 40 7.67 10.68 -0.81
N ILE A 41 6.57 10.40 -0.12
CA ILE A 41 5.36 11.25 -0.19
C ILE A 41 5.64 12.63 0.37
N ASN A 42 6.33 12.73 1.51
CA ASN A 42 6.69 14.02 2.09
C ASN A 42 7.55 14.84 1.13
N GLU A 43 8.58 14.24 0.53
CA GLU A 43 9.40 14.89 -0.49
C GLU A 43 8.57 15.34 -1.70
N TYR A 44 7.69 14.47 -2.21
CA TYR A 44 6.78 14.79 -3.30
C TYR A 44 5.89 16.01 -2.96
N LEU A 45 5.31 16.04 -1.76
CA LEU A 45 4.43 17.12 -1.32
C LEU A 45 5.18 18.45 -1.19
N GLU A 46 6.41 18.43 -0.68
CA GLU A 46 7.29 19.60 -0.57
C GLU A 46 7.63 20.18 -1.95
N ASN A 47 7.89 19.31 -2.92
CA ASN A 47 8.24 19.70 -4.29
C ASN A 47 7.03 20.10 -5.15
N ASN A 48 5.80 19.80 -4.72
CA ASN A 48 4.58 20.02 -5.51
C ASN A 48 3.57 20.95 -4.83
N ARG A 49 4.00 21.88 -3.97
CA ARG A 49 3.10 22.74 -3.15
C ARG A 49 1.96 23.40 -3.93
N GLY A 50 2.19 23.89 -5.14
CA GLY A 50 1.17 24.55 -5.97
C GLY A 50 0.18 23.64 -6.70
N LYS A 51 0.36 22.31 -6.66
CA LYS A 51 -0.52 21.36 -7.34
C LYS A 51 -1.84 21.17 -6.59
N ASP A 52 -2.93 21.00 -7.35
CA ASP A 52 -4.27 20.75 -6.81
C ASP A 52 -4.31 19.55 -5.83
N LYS A 53 -5.13 19.65 -4.78
CA LYS A 53 -5.19 18.66 -3.69
C LYS A 53 -5.61 17.27 -4.19
N TYR A 54 -6.58 17.20 -5.10
CA TYR A 54 -7.03 15.92 -5.65
C TYR A 54 -5.97 15.34 -6.58
N GLN A 55 -5.32 16.20 -7.38
CA GLN A 55 -4.21 15.76 -8.22
C GLN A 55 -3.08 15.16 -7.40
N LYS A 56 -2.66 15.81 -6.30
CA LYS A 56 -1.65 15.28 -5.38
C LYS A 56 -2.06 13.92 -4.80
N MET A 57 -3.27 13.82 -4.27
CA MET A 57 -3.76 12.57 -3.71
C MET A 57 -3.84 11.46 -4.77
N GLY A 58 -4.33 11.79 -5.97
CA GLY A 58 -4.40 10.85 -7.09
C GLY A 58 -3.03 10.32 -7.50
N ASP A 59 -1.99 11.17 -7.55
CA ASP A 59 -0.62 10.71 -7.83
C ASP A 59 -0.13 9.73 -6.76
N ILE A 60 -0.30 10.07 -5.48
CA ILE A 60 0.11 9.23 -4.35
C ILE A 60 -0.55 7.85 -4.41
N LEU A 61 -1.85 7.80 -4.71
CA LEU A 61 -2.59 6.54 -4.77
C LEU A 61 -2.19 5.69 -5.97
N VAL A 62 -1.99 6.31 -7.14
CA VAL A 62 -1.57 5.60 -8.36
C VAL A 62 -0.16 5.07 -8.23
N ASP A 63 0.76 5.86 -7.69
CA ASP A 63 2.14 5.42 -7.46
C ASP A 63 2.17 4.23 -6.50
N LYS A 64 1.33 4.24 -5.46
CA LYS A 64 1.15 3.07 -4.58
C LYS A 64 0.60 1.86 -5.34
N SER A 65 -0.42 2.04 -6.18
CA SER A 65 -1.06 0.95 -6.93
C SER A 65 -0.15 0.28 -7.95
N LEU A 66 0.79 1.02 -8.52
CA LEU A 66 1.65 0.56 -9.62
C LEU A 66 3.11 0.33 -9.20
N ALA A 67 3.40 0.40 -7.89
CA ALA A 67 4.73 0.16 -7.37
C ALA A 67 5.29 -1.18 -7.86
N ASP A 68 6.55 -1.16 -8.28
CA ASP A 68 7.28 -2.33 -8.77
C ASP A 68 8.49 -2.59 -7.87
N THR A 69 8.21 -3.19 -6.71
CA THR A 69 9.20 -3.48 -5.66
C THR A 69 9.03 -4.90 -5.16
N ASP A 70 10.09 -5.48 -4.60
CA ASP A 70 10.03 -6.82 -4.01
C ASP A 70 9.04 -6.89 -2.82
N LEU A 71 8.92 -5.80 -2.06
CA LEU A 71 7.91 -5.68 -1.02
C LEU A 71 6.48 -5.73 -1.59
N MET A 72 6.22 -5.11 -2.74
CA MET A 72 4.90 -5.18 -3.37
C MET A 72 4.57 -6.59 -3.89
N ARG A 73 5.57 -7.30 -4.42
CA ARG A 73 5.45 -8.71 -4.79
C ARG A 73 5.12 -9.58 -3.58
N LEU A 74 5.81 -9.36 -2.46
CA LEU A 74 5.54 -10.04 -1.20
C LEU A 74 4.15 -9.71 -0.64
N TYR A 75 3.70 -8.46 -0.73
CA TYR A 75 2.34 -8.05 -0.35
C TYR A 75 1.27 -8.76 -1.19
N THR A 76 1.54 -8.98 -2.47
CA THR A 76 0.65 -9.72 -3.37
C THR A 76 0.54 -11.18 -2.97
N LEU A 77 1.61 -11.80 -2.48
CA LEU A 77 1.55 -13.15 -1.90
C LEU A 77 0.66 -13.18 -0.65
N LEU A 78 0.78 -12.18 0.23
CA LEU A 78 -0.11 -12.02 1.39
C LEU A 78 -1.58 -11.90 0.97
N LEU A 79 -1.90 -11.05 -0.02
CA LEU A 79 -3.26 -10.85 -0.53
C LEU A 79 -3.91 -12.14 -1.06
N GLN A 80 -3.11 -13.02 -1.67
CA GLN A 80 -3.58 -14.31 -2.18
C GLN A 80 -3.76 -15.33 -1.05
N ALA A 81 -2.79 -15.40 -0.13
CA ALA A 81 -2.75 -16.42 0.91
C ALA A 81 -3.73 -16.17 2.06
N LYS A 82 -4.04 -14.90 2.38
CA LYS A 82 -4.89 -14.53 3.54
C LYS A 82 -6.28 -15.17 3.54
N LYS A 83 -6.82 -15.53 2.36
CA LYS A 83 -8.11 -16.23 2.25
C LYS A 83 -8.10 -17.60 2.94
N TYR A 84 -6.93 -18.21 3.07
CA TYR A 84 -6.75 -19.58 3.54
C TYR A 84 -6.06 -19.66 4.91
N ASN A 85 -5.68 -18.52 5.51
CA ASN A 85 -4.95 -18.47 6.77
C ASN A 85 -5.42 -17.27 7.60
N GLU A 86 -5.99 -17.54 8.79
CA GLU A 86 -6.57 -16.53 9.67
C GLU A 86 -5.53 -15.53 10.20
N ASP A 87 -4.31 -15.98 10.50
CA ASP A 87 -3.24 -15.09 10.99
C ASP A 87 -2.78 -14.12 9.90
N LEU A 88 -2.75 -14.58 8.64
CA LEU A 88 -2.47 -13.71 7.50
C LEU A 88 -3.62 -12.73 7.21
N GLU A 89 -4.88 -13.13 7.45
CA GLU A 89 -6.00 -12.20 7.37
C GLU A 89 -5.92 -11.13 8.48
N LYS A 90 -5.56 -11.52 9.72
CA LYS A 90 -5.32 -10.56 10.81
C LYS A 90 -4.21 -9.58 10.47
N LEU A 91 -3.08 -10.09 9.95
CA LEU A 91 -1.97 -9.26 9.48
C LEU A 91 -2.41 -8.29 8.37
N TYR A 92 -3.19 -8.77 7.39
CA TYR A 92 -3.73 -7.91 6.34
C TYR A 92 -4.61 -6.78 6.90
N GLN A 93 -5.50 -7.07 7.86
CA GLN A 93 -6.36 -6.05 8.46
C GLN A 93 -5.56 -5.01 9.24
N GLU A 94 -4.52 -5.43 9.96
CA GLU A 94 -3.62 -4.51 10.66
C GLU A 94 -2.87 -3.59 9.67
N LEU A 95 -2.27 -4.16 8.62
CA LEU A 95 -1.57 -3.39 7.58
C LEU A 95 -2.50 -2.44 6.83
N LYS A 96 -3.73 -2.91 6.52
CA LYS A 96 -4.78 -2.09 5.90
C LYS A 96 -5.09 -0.88 6.78
N LEU A 97 -5.39 -1.11 8.06
CA LEU A 97 -5.74 -0.06 9.01
C LEU A 97 -4.63 1.00 9.11
N ASN A 98 -3.39 0.56 9.32
CA ASN A 98 -2.22 1.46 9.42
C ASN A 98 -2.07 2.31 8.14
N THR A 99 -2.08 1.65 6.98
CA THR A 99 -1.93 2.34 5.69
C THR A 99 -3.06 3.34 5.43
N THR A 100 -4.31 2.97 5.71
CA THR A 100 -5.45 3.88 5.52
C THR A 100 -5.42 5.05 6.49
N ASN A 101 -4.97 4.84 7.73
CA ASN A 101 -4.80 5.93 8.70
C ASN A 101 -3.76 6.95 8.23
N GLU A 102 -2.59 6.49 7.78
CA GLU A 102 -1.52 7.34 7.25
C GLU A 102 -1.99 8.14 6.03
N LEU A 103 -2.60 7.46 5.05
CA LEU A 103 -3.11 8.12 3.85
C LEU A 103 -4.27 9.07 4.14
N SER A 104 -5.08 8.80 5.17
CA SER A 104 -6.13 9.71 5.62
C SER A 104 -5.55 10.96 6.28
N LEU A 105 -4.45 10.84 7.02
CA LEU A 105 -3.73 12.01 7.55
C LEU A 105 -3.17 12.87 6.42
N ILE A 106 -2.59 12.26 5.39
CA ILE A 106 -2.12 12.96 4.19
C ILE A 106 -3.28 13.66 3.48
N ALA A 107 -4.41 12.98 3.28
CA ALA A 107 -5.60 13.57 2.67
C ALA A 107 -6.09 14.80 3.47
N LYS A 108 -6.14 14.71 4.80
CA LYS A 108 -6.50 15.82 5.68
C LYS A 108 -5.51 16.99 5.58
N GLN A 109 -4.21 16.72 5.53
CA GLN A 109 -3.17 17.74 5.33
C GLN A 109 -3.32 18.48 3.99
N LEU A 110 -3.78 17.77 2.96
CA LEU A 110 -4.10 18.34 1.65
C LEU A 110 -5.42 19.13 1.64
N GLY A 111 -6.19 19.12 2.73
CA GLY A 111 -7.51 19.76 2.82
C GLY A 111 -8.63 18.93 2.20
N ILE A 112 -8.46 17.62 2.04
CA ILE A 112 -9.54 16.67 1.71
C ILE A 112 -10.19 16.24 3.03
N LYS A 113 -11.44 16.68 3.26
CA LYS A 113 -12.12 16.45 4.55
C LYS A 113 -12.86 15.12 4.63
N ALA A 114 -13.24 14.58 3.47
CA ALA A 114 -13.97 13.33 3.37
C ALA A 114 -13.15 12.12 3.82
N ASP A 115 -13.85 11.14 4.39
CA ASP A 115 -13.28 9.80 4.58
C ASP A 115 -13.31 9.03 3.25
N ILE A 116 -12.25 9.19 2.47
CA ILE A 116 -12.11 8.58 1.14
C ILE A 116 -11.86 7.06 1.18
N PHE A 117 -11.64 6.47 2.35
CA PHE A 117 -11.44 5.02 2.51
C PHE A 117 -12.58 4.31 3.25
N GLY A 118 -13.53 5.07 3.81
CA GLY A 118 -14.55 4.57 4.74
C GLY A 118 -15.50 3.52 4.15
N ASP A 119 -15.82 3.58 2.85
CA ASP A 119 -16.68 2.58 2.19
C ASP A 119 -15.88 1.38 1.62
N GLY A 120 -14.55 1.41 1.73
CA GLY A 120 -13.64 0.37 1.23
C GLY A 120 -13.43 0.33 -0.29
N PHE A 121 -14.07 1.18 -1.09
CA PHE A 121 -13.93 1.17 -2.54
C PHE A 121 -12.49 1.38 -2.98
N LEU A 122 -11.82 2.46 -2.53
CA LEU A 122 -10.43 2.73 -2.91
C LEU A 122 -9.48 1.62 -2.45
N VAL A 123 -9.69 1.06 -1.26
CA VAL A 123 -8.87 -0.07 -0.76
C VAL A 123 -8.97 -1.26 -1.71
N ASN A 124 -10.20 -1.66 -2.07
CA ASN A 124 -10.42 -2.79 -2.97
C ASN A 124 -9.92 -2.51 -4.38
N TYR A 125 -10.12 -1.29 -4.89
CA TYR A 125 -9.66 -0.88 -6.21
C TYR A 125 -8.13 -0.90 -6.31
N ILE A 126 -7.43 -0.31 -5.33
CA ILE A 126 -5.96 -0.31 -5.25
C ILE A 126 -5.42 -1.73 -5.15
N ASN A 127 -5.97 -2.56 -4.26
CA ASN A 127 -5.53 -3.95 -4.11
C ASN A 127 -5.82 -4.77 -5.38
N GLY A 128 -6.92 -4.49 -6.08
CA GLY A 128 -7.21 -5.08 -7.39
C GLY A 128 -6.17 -4.74 -8.44
N LEU A 129 -5.74 -3.47 -8.51
CA LEU A 129 -4.67 -3.02 -9.41
C LEU A 129 -3.32 -3.66 -9.09
N ILE A 130 -2.99 -3.80 -7.81
CA ILE A 130 -1.76 -4.47 -7.36
C ILE A 130 -1.78 -5.94 -7.79
N LEU A 131 -2.88 -6.66 -7.51
CA LEU A 131 -3.05 -8.06 -7.89
C LEU A 131 -3.00 -8.26 -9.40
N SER A 132 -3.71 -7.45 -10.19
CA SER A 132 -3.66 -7.60 -11.65
C SER A 132 -2.32 -7.19 -12.24
N SER A 133 -1.60 -6.24 -11.62
CA SER A 133 -0.24 -5.88 -12.04
C SER A 133 0.73 -7.04 -11.91
N GLU A 134 0.70 -7.75 -10.78
CA GLU A 134 1.63 -8.86 -10.51
C GLU A 134 1.19 -10.20 -11.10
N ILE A 135 -0.10 -10.53 -11.01
CA ILE A 135 -0.61 -11.86 -11.36
C ILE A 135 -0.98 -11.96 -12.84
N LEU A 136 -1.54 -10.89 -13.41
CA LEU A 136 -1.94 -10.86 -14.82
C LEU A 136 -0.88 -10.21 -15.72
N GLY A 137 0.23 -9.72 -15.14
CA GLY A 137 1.24 -8.97 -15.88
C GLY A 137 0.74 -7.62 -16.43
N ALA A 138 -0.32 -7.05 -15.84
CA ALA A 138 -0.99 -5.86 -16.36
C ALA A 138 -0.18 -4.56 -16.17
N ARG A 139 0.90 -4.58 -15.38
CA ARG A 139 1.67 -3.40 -14.99
C ARG A 139 2.09 -2.52 -16.15
N LYS A 140 2.61 -3.12 -17.23
CA LYS A 140 3.04 -2.36 -18.42
C LYS A 140 1.89 -1.55 -19.01
N SER A 141 0.76 -2.21 -19.23
CA SER A 141 -0.45 -1.57 -19.77
C SER A 141 -0.95 -0.45 -18.85
N TYR A 142 -1.01 -0.70 -17.54
CA TYR A 142 -1.41 0.33 -16.57
C TYR A 142 -0.44 1.50 -16.50
N SER A 143 0.86 1.26 -16.63
CA SER A 143 1.87 2.32 -16.62
C SER A 143 1.75 3.23 -17.85
N GLU A 144 1.53 2.64 -19.02
CA GLU A 144 1.25 3.37 -20.27
C GLU A 144 -0.06 4.19 -20.19
N HIS A 145 -1.05 3.67 -19.46
CA HIS A 145 -2.40 4.25 -19.34
C HIS A 145 -2.69 4.85 -17.96
N LYS A 146 -1.65 5.21 -17.19
CA LYS A 146 -1.76 5.59 -15.77
C LYS A 146 -2.70 6.76 -15.50
N ARG A 147 -2.86 7.64 -16.50
CA ARG A 147 -3.80 8.78 -16.45
C ARG A 147 -5.23 8.34 -16.14
N TYR A 148 -5.70 7.26 -16.76
CA TYR A 148 -7.09 6.81 -16.57
C TYR A 148 -7.32 6.28 -15.15
N ILE A 149 -6.36 5.54 -14.61
CA ILE A 149 -6.41 5.04 -13.22
C ILE A 149 -6.47 6.23 -12.25
N LYS A 150 -5.60 7.23 -12.47
CA LYS A 150 -5.57 8.46 -11.69
C LYS A 150 -6.90 9.21 -11.74
N GLU A 151 -7.44 9.42 -12.92
CA GLU A 151 -8.70 10.13 -13.13
C GLU A 151 -9.87 9.41 -12.44
N THR A 152 -9.92 8.08 -12.48
CA THR A 152 -10.93 7.29 -11.74
C THR A 152 -10.84 7.53 -10.24
N MET A 153 -9.64 7.47 -9.66
CA MET A 153 -9.44 7.71 -8.22
C MET A 153 -9.81 9.14 -7.82
N ILE A 154 -9.42 10.13 -8.63
CA ILE A 154 -9.74 11.54 -8.40
C ILE A 154 -11.25 11.79 -8.45
N ASN A 155 -11.92 11.27 -9.48
CA ASN A 155 -13.37 11.43 -9.63
C ASN A 155 -14.11 10.84 -8.43
N TYR A 156 -13.71 9.65 -7.99
CA TYR A 156 -14.26 9.06 -6.77
C TYR A 156 -14.05 9.96 -5.54
N ILE A 157 -12.82 10.43 -5.29
CA ILE A 157 -12.51 11.31 -4.15
C ILE A 157 -13.38 12.58 -4.17
N VAL A 158 -13.51 13.22 -5.34
CA VAL A 158 -14.30 14.44 -5.52
C VAL A 158 -15.78 14.18 -5.24
N ASP A 159 -16.32 13.05 -5.71
CA ASP A 159 -17.72 12.69 -5.51
C ASP A 159 -18.02 12.36 -4.04
N VAL A 160 -17.11 11.71 -3.33
CA VAL A 160 -17.24 11.49 -1.88
C VAL A 160 -17.16 12.82 -1.12
N GLU A 161 -16.28 13.74 -1.52
CA GLU A 161 -16.16 15.02 -0.83
C GLU A 161 -17.36 15.94 -1.04
N LYS A 162 -18.02 15.90 -2.21
CA LYS A 162 -19.26 16.66 -2.45
C LYS A 162 -20.47 16.16 -1.67
N LYS A 163 -20.45 14.90 -1.22
CA LYS A 163 -21.55 14.28 -0.44
C LYS A 163 -21.46 14.56 1.05
N ASN A 164 -20.30 15.02 1.54
CA ASN A 164 -20.04 15.40 2.93
C ASN A 164 -20.21 16.91 3.13
#